data_AF-A0A5N6IVF2-F1
#
_entry.id   AF-A0A5N6IVF2-F1
#
_cell.length_a   1.000
_cell.length_b   1.000
_cell.length_c   1.000
_cell.angle_alpha   90.00
_cell.angle_beta   90.00
_cell.angle_gamma   90.00
#
_symmetry.space_group_name_H-M   'P 1'
#
loop_
_entity.id
_entity.type
_entity.pdbx_description
1 polymer ?
#
loop_
_entity_poly.entity_id
_entity_poly.type
_entity_poly.pdbx_seq_one_letter_code
_entity_poly.pdbx_strand_id
1 'polypeptide(L)'
;MIAVHGDNRSLVIPPRVAKTQVLVVTQRLRSVEESQNLLVQVESLVSRLSLVGVHVVVDTRDGVSPAWKYNGWIVSGVPLYLEVGPEIAA
;
A
#
# COMPACT_ATOMS: atom_id res chain seq x y z
N MET A 1 -22.97 6.29 2.71
CA MET A 1 -21.72 6.04 3.46
C MET A 1 -20.68 7.15 3.27
N ILE A 2 -20.60 7.77 2.09
CA ILE A 2 -19.65 8.86 1.79
C ILE A 2 -19.88 10.08 2.68
N ALA A 3 -21.13 10.53 2.87
CA ALA A 3 -21.45 11.71 3.68
C ALA A 3 -21.13 11.58 5.19
N VAL A 4 -20.85 10.38 5.69
CA VAL A 4 -20.61 10.11 7.12
C VAL A 4 -19.12 9.92 7.43
N HIS A 5 -18.36 9.36 6.48
CA HIS A 5 -16.93 9.05 6.66
C HIS A 5 -16.02 9.87 5.73
N GLY A 6 -16.57 10.74 4.88
CA GLY A 6 -15.77 11.67 4.09
C GLY A 6 -15.15 12.74 5.00
N ASP A 7 -13.85 12.96 4.87
CA ASP A 7 -13.16 14.10 5.48
C ASP A 7 -12.93 15.19 4.42
N ASN A 8 -12.57 16.40 4.85
CA ASN A 8 -12.27 17.54 3.99
C ASN A 8 -11.09 17.30 3.03
N ARG A 9 -10.32 16.23 3.24
CA ARG A 9 -9.11 15.92 2.48
C ARG A 9 -9.20 14.61 1.69
N SER A 10 -10.09 13.68 2.06
CA SER A 10 -10.15 12.37 1.43
C SER A 10 -11.44 11.61 1.76
N LEU A 11 -11.71 10.58 0.97
CA LEU A 11 -12.68 9.56 1.33
C LEU A 11 -12.08 8.67 2.43
N VAL A 12 -12.84 8.34 3.47
CA VAL A 12 -12.46 7.26 4.39
C VAL A 12 -13.44 6.11 4.18
N ILE A 13 -12.95 4.99 3.65
CA ILE A 13 -13.77 3.80 3.46
C ILE A 13 -13.55 2.85 4.63
N PRO A 14 -14.60 2.45 5.37
CA PRO A 14 -14.56 1.36 6.32
C PRO A 14 -13.93 0.09 5.75
N PRO A 15 -13.00 -0.58 6.47
CA PRO A 15 -12.25 -1.72 5.95
C PRO A 15 -13.12 -2.87 5.41
N ARG A 16 -14.30 -3.11 6.00
CA ARG A 16 -15.18 -4.22 5.62
C ARG A 16 -15.77 -4.10 4.21
N VAL A 17 -15.81 -2.90 3.64
CA VAL A 17 -16.41 -2.65 2.31
C VAL A 17 -15.43 -1.98 1.34
N ALA A 18 -14.18 -1.79 1.76
CA ALA A 18 -13.15 -1.21 0.90
C ALA A 18 -12.71 -2.22 -0.17
N LYS A 19 -12.73 -1.80 -1.44
CA LYS A 19 -12.24 -2.62 -2.57
C LYS A 19 -10.76 -2.96 -2.41
N THR A 20 -9.99 -1.98 -1.97
CA THR A 20 -8.59 -2.14 -1.56
C THR A 20 -8.53 -1.80 -0.08
N GLN A 21 -8.13 -2.74 0.75
CA GLN A 21 -8.04 -2.57 2.19
C GLN A 21 -6.65 -2.10 2.61
N VAL A 22 -5.61 -2.62 1.93
CA VAL A 22 -4.21 -2.33 2.22
C VAL A 22 -3.50 -1.92 0.94
N LEU A 23 -2.87 -0.76 0.95
CA LEU A 23 -1.89 -0.35 -0.04
C LEU A 23 -0.49 -0.66 0.46
N VAL A 24 0.31 -1.37 -0.32
CA VAL A 24 1.74 -1.55 -0.06
C VAL A 24 2.54 -0.65 -1.00
N VAL A 25 3.36 0.24 -0.44
CA VAL A 25 4.26 1.11 -1.18
C VAL A 25 5.70 0.71 -0.86
N THR A 26 6.47 0.41 -1.90
CA THR A 26 7.90 0.11 -1.75
C THR A 26 8.71 1.39 -1.78
N GLN A 27 9.73 1.45 -0.92
CA GLN A 27 10.75 2.50 -1.00
C GLN A 27 11.64 2.30 -2.22
N ARG A 28 12.11 3.42 -2.79
CA ARG A 28 13.08 3.39 -3.88
C ARG A 28 14.45 3.04 -3.33
N LEU A 29 14.99 1.91 -3.74
CA LEU A 29 16.34 1.50 -3.39
C LEU A 29 17.34 1.83 -4.50
N ARG A 30 18.62 1.95 -4.12
CA ARG A 30 19.70 2.29 -5.05
C ARG A 30 20.24 1.06 -5.76
N SER A 31 20.25 -0.09 -5.09
CA SER A 31 20.66 -1.37 -5.66
C SER A 31 19.47 -2.10 -6.28
N VAL A 32 19.68 -2.66 -7.48
CA VAL A 32 18.71 -3.53 -8.15
C VAL A 32 18.49 -4.81 -7.35
N GLU A 33 19.54 -5.35 -6.74
CA GLU A 33 19.49 -6.58 -5.94
C GLU A 33 18.66 -6.39 -4.67
N GLU A 34 18.87 -5.27 -3.95
CA GLU A 34 18.05 -4.95 -2.77
C GLU A 34 16.59 -4.70 -3.16
N SER A 35 16.33 -4.08 -4.31
CA SER A 35 14.98 -3.88 -4.84
C SER A 35 14.27 -5.21 -5.14
N GLN A 36 14.98 -6.17 -5.72
CA GLN A 36 14.44 -7.51 -6.00
C GLN A 36 14.15 -8.27 -4.71
N ASN A 37 15.07 -8.24 -3.74
CA ASN A 37 14.86 -8.85 -2.43
C ASN A 37 13.63 -8.26 -1.70
N LEU A 38 13.48 -6.93 -1.76
CA LEU A 38 12.31 -6.25 -1.20
C LEU A 38 11.01 -6.71 -1.88
N LEU A 39 11.00 -6.85 -3.20
CA LEU A 39 9.82 -7.33 -3.93
C LEU A 39 9.43 -8.75 -3.53
N VAL A 40 10.39 -9.67 -3.37
CA VAL A 40 10.11 -11.04 -2.91
C VAL A 40 9.46 -11.03 -1.52
N GLN A 41 9.95 -10.18 -0.61
CA GLN A 41 9.36 -10.04 0.72
C GLN A 41 7.95 -9.46 0.68
N VAL A 42 7.73 -8.45 -0.18
CA VAL A 42 6.41 -7.86 -0.40
C VAL A 42 5.43 -8.90 -0.95
N GLU A 43 5.84 -9.73 -1.92
CA GLU A 43 5.00 -10.81 -2.46
C GLU A 43 4.64 -11.84 -1.38
N SER A 44 5.59 -12.21 -0.52
CA SER A 44 5.34 -13.08 0.63
C SER A 44 4.33 -12.46 1.61
N LEU A 45 4.48 -11.17 1.92
CA LEU A 45 3.55 -10.43 2.77
C LEU A 45 2.15 -10.35 2.17
N VAL A 46 2.04 -10.03 0.87
CA VAL A 46 0.76 -9.99 0.13
C VAL A 46 0.09 -11.35 0.13
N SER A 47 0.85 -12.43 -0.05
CA SER A 47 0.33 -13.79 -0.02
C SER A 47 -0.24 -14.12 1.36
N ARG A 48 0.46 -13.78 2.44
CA ARG A 48 -0.02 -13.98 3.82
C ARG A 48 -1.29 -13.20 4.13
N LEU A 49 -1.37 -11.95 3.67
CA LEU A 49 -2.56 -11.12 3.84
C LEU A 49 -3.74 -11.61 3.00
N SER A 50 -3.48 -12.08 1.78
CA SER A 50 -4.51 -12.63 0.90
C SER A 50 -5.10 -13.93 1.46
N LEU A 51 -4.28 -14.76 2.11
CA LEU A 51 -4.74 -15.99 2.80
C LEU A 51 -5.75 -15.73 3.92
N VAL A 52 -5.66 -14.58 4.59
CA VAL A 52 -6.63 -14.16 5.61
C VAL A 52 -7.79 -13.34 5.05
N GLY A 53 -7.92 -13.26 3.73
CA GLY A 53 -9.00 -12.57 3.03
C GLY A 53 -8.86 -11.06 2.95
N VAL A 54 -7.64 -10.52 3.13
CA VAL A 54 -7.37 -9.08 3.02
C VAL A 54 -7.07 -8.72 1.57
N HIS A 55 -7.76 -7.69 1.06
CA HIS A 55 -7.53 -7.16 -0.29
C HIS A 55 -6.36 -6.19 -0.30
N VAL A 56 -5.23 -6.64 -0.83
CA VAL A 56 -3.97 -5.88 -0.88
C VAL A 56 -3.64 -5.47 -2.32
N VAL A 57 -3.13 -4.26 -2.50
CA VAL A 57 -2.56 -3.78 -3.76
C VAL A 57 -1.14 -3.28 -3.52
N VAL A 58 -0.22 -3.61 -4.41
CA VAL A 58 1.17 -3.13 -4.36
C VAL A 58 1.38 -2.07 -5.44
N ASP A 59 1.91 -0.91 -5.06
CA ASP A 59 2.26 0.17 -5.98
C ASP A 59 3.77 0.22 -6.24
N THR A 60 4.19 -0.55 -7.25
CA THR A 60 5.59 -0.68 -7.69
C THR A 60 5.99 0.35 -8.75
N ARG A 61 5.20 1.42 -8.99
CA ARG A 61 5.53 2.39 -10.04
C ARG A 61 6.89 3.04 -9.79
N ASP A 62 7.85 2.75 -10.66
CA ASP A 62 9.19 3.33 -10.58
C ASP A 62 9.19 4.79 -11.07
N GLY A 63 10.10 5.61 -10.54
CA GLY A 63 10.23 7.02 -10.94
C GLY A 63 9.26 7.99 -10.25
N VAL A 64 8.32 7.49 -9.45
CA VAL A 64 7.34 8.29 -8.71
C VAL A 64 7.74 8.38 -7.24
N SER A 65 7.71 9.58 -6.66
CA SER A 65 7.98 9.74 -5.22
C SER A 65 6.91 9.01 -4.39
N PRO A 66 7.26 8.42 -3.23
CA PRO A 66 6.28 7.75 -2.37
C PRO A 66 5.09 8.65 -2.01
N ALA A 67 5.36 9.92 -1.71
CA ALA A 67 4.33 10.94 -1.46
C ALA A 67 3.31 11.07 -2.59
N TRP A 68 3.76 11.02 -3.85
CA TRP A 68 2.85 11.08 -5.00
C TRP A 68 2.04 9.80 -5.19
N LYS A 69 2.65 8.64 -4.91
CA LYS A 69 1.91 7.37 -4.88
C LYS A 69 0.78 7.45 -3.87
N TYR A 70 1.08 7.84 -2.63
CA TYR A 70 0.10 7.96 -1.56
C TYR A 70 -1.08 8.86 -1.93
N ASN A 71 -0.84 10.02 -2.55
CA ASN A 71 -1.90 10.97 -2.85
C ASN A 71 -3.06 10.37 -3.65
N GLY A 72 -2.79 9.59 -4.70
CA GLY A 72 -3.84 8.94 -5.50
C GLY A 72 -4.67 7.93 -4.70
N TRP A 73 -4.02 7.20 -3.78
CA TRP A 73 -4.68 6.20 -2.95
C TRP A 73 -5.40 6.78 -1.74
N ILE A 74 -4.90 7.89 -1.19
CA ILE A 74 -5.55 8.69 -0.15
C ILE A 74 -6.89 9.21 -0.65
N VAL A 75 -6.92 9.80 -1.84
CA VAL A 75 -8.18 10.26 -2.46
C VAL A 75 -9.14 9.10 -2.69
N SER A 76 -8.62 7.93 -3.05
CA SER A 76 -9.41 6.70 -3.25
C SER A 76 -9.97 6.12 -1.94
N GLY A 77 -9.45 6.55 -0.79
CA GLY A 77 -9.93 6.17 0.53
C GLY A 77 -9.53 4.78 1.00
N VAL A 78 -8.34 4.33 0.59
CA VAL A 78 -7.75 3.09 1.11
C VAL A 78 -7.58 3.22 2.64
N PRO A 79 -8.05 2.24 3.44
CA PRO A 79 -7.99 2.34 4.90
C PRO A 79 -6.58 2.22 5.49
N LEU A 80 -5.72 1.36 4.94
CA LEU A 80 -4.40 1.07 5.48
C LEU A 80 -3.29 1.24 4.44
N TYR A 81 -2.17 1.78 4.88
CA TYR A 81 -0.97 2.01 4.07
C TYR A 81 0.21 1.34 4.77
N LEU A 82 0.90 0.48 4.03
CA LEU A 82 2.12 -0.20 4.46
C LEU A 82 3.28 0.30 3.61
N GLU A 83 4.25 0.92 4.27
CA GLU A 83 5.52 1.24 3.66
C GLU A 83 6.51 0.12 3.94
N VAL A 84 7.11 -0.43 2.90
CA VAL A 84 8.11 -1.49 3.05
C VAL A 84 9.45 -0.96 2.56
N GLY A 85 10.38 -0.88 3.51
CA GLY A 85 11.77 -0.52 3.30
C GLY A 85 12.71 -1.65 3.72
N PRO A 86 14.01 -1.52 3.43
CA PRO A 86 15.02 -2.56 3.65
C PRO A 86 15.27 -2.85 5.13
N GLU A 87 14.93 -1.92 6.03
CA GLU A 87 15.15 -2.07 7.48
C GLU A 87 14.01 -2.82 8.19
N ILE A 88 12.80 -2.83 7.60
CA ILE A 88 11.62 -3.55 8.14
C ILE A 88 11.69 -5.05 7.77
N ALA A 89 12.70 -5.43 6.98
CA ALA A 89 12.94 -6.77 6.46
C ALA A 89 13.69 -7.72 7.42
N ALA A 90 14.08 -7.24 8.60
CA ALA A 90 14.78 -8.02 9.63
C ALA A 90 13.82 -8.52 10.72
#